data_AF-A0A962GC16-F1
#
_entry.id   AF-A0A962GC16-F1
#
_cell.length_a   1.000
_cell.length_b   1.000
_cell.length_c   1.000
_cell.angle_alpha   90.00
_cell.angle_beta   90.00
_cell.angle_gamma   90.00
#
_symmetry.space_group_name_H-M   'P 1'
#
loop_
_entity.id
_entity.type
_entity.pdbx_description
1 polymer ?
#
loop_
_entity_poly.entity_id
_entity_poly.type
_entity_poly.pdbx_seq_one_letter_code
_entity_poly.pdbx_strand_id
1 'polypeptide(L)'
;MATLVFDPTHRLRQVAWIGLFVALFLLGRMLYAPLVHVLRQAGVPAAALEPVRLVLVLLATWTCTRLRGEPLASIGLRPGRRWLAEFVAGGLLGMLMMTAIVGLIVLAGGVRLQLEPARDAAILGHGAYLFLCVALYEEILFRGFLFQRLVDGAGVWIAQLTLAALFAFGHWGNPGMHGG
;
A
#
# COMPACT_ATOMS: atom_id res chain seq x y z
N MET A 1 -24.01 28.77 11.81
CA MET A 1 -22.97 28.24 10.90
C MET A 1 -21.67 28.19 11.70
N ALA A 2 -21.30 27.01 12.19
CA ALA A 2 -20.19 26.83 13.13
C ALA A 2 -18.83 26.84 12.41
N THR A 3 -17.88 27.56 13.00
CA THR A 3 -16.46 27.67 12.65
C THR A 3 -15.77 26.30 12.65
N LEU A 4 -15.64 25.70 11.47
CA LEU A 4 -14.94 24.44 11.19
C LEU A 4 -13.44 24.63 10.93
N VAL A 5 -12.88 25.77 11.34
CA VAL A 5 -11.67 26.32 10.74
C VAL A 5 -10.66 26.61 11.87
N PHE A 6 -9.79 25.61 12.08
CA PHE A 6 -8.51 25.62 12.83
C PHE A 6 -8.54 25.51 14.36
N ASP A 7 -8.59 24.27 14.86
CA ASP A 7 -8.03 23.96 16.19
C ASP A 7 -6.55 23.56 16.05
N PRO A 8 -5.59 24.43 16.46
CA PRO A 8 -4.17 24.14 16.37
C PRO A 8 -3.75 22.95 17.24
N THR A 9 -4.44 22.70 18.36
CA THR A 9 -4.12 21.58 19.26
C THR A 9 -4.44 20.23 18.60
N HIS A 10 -5.54 20.18 17.85
CA HIS A 10 -5.92 19.00 17.08
C HIS A 10 -4.88 18.67 16.00
N ARG A 11 -4.44 19.68 15.23
CA ARG A 11 -3.46 19.48 14.16
C ARG A 11 -2.10 19.05 14.67
N LEU A 12 -1.60 19.66 15.75
CA LEU A 12 -0.32 19.28 16.36
C LEU A 12 -0.32 17.80 16.80
N ARG A 13 -1.45 17.34 17.34
CA ARG A 13 -1.63 15.93 17.70
C ARG A 13 -1.60 15.02 16.47
N GLN A 14 -2.23 15.39 15.35
CA GLN A 14 -2.18 14.59 14.12
C GLN A 14 -0.75 14.52 13.57
N VAL A 15 -0.01 15.63 13.57
CA VAL A 15 1.39 15.66 13.14
C VAL A 15 2.27 14.75 14.00
N ALA A 16 2.09 14.76 15.33
CA ALA A 16 2.82 13.86 16.21
C ALA A 16 2.55 12.38 15.91
N TRP A 17 1.30 12.00 15.64
CA TRP A 17 0.95 10.63 15.26
C TRP A 17 1.50 10.23 13.90
N ILE A 18 1.48 11.15 12.92
CA ILE A 18 2.13 10.94 11.62
C ILE A 18 3.64 10.72 11.82
N GLY A 19 4.28 11.54 12.65
CA GLY A 19 5.70 11.40 12.98
C GLY A 19 6.02 10.06 13.63
N LEU A 20 5.22 9.61 14.60
CA LEU A 20 5.37 8.29 15.21
C LEU A 20 5.21 7.16 14.18
N PHE A 21 4.18 7.22 13.34
CA PHE A 21 3.95 6.20 12.31
C PHE A 21 5.12 6.14 11.33
N VAL A 22 5.61 7.30 10.86
CA VAL A 22 6.78 7.38 9.99
C VAL A 22 8.02 6.81 10.67
N ALA A 23 8.26 7.13 11.94
CA ALA A 23 9.38 6.57 12.70
C ALA A 23 9.32 5.04 12.80
N LEU A 24 8.15 4.48 13.13
CA LEU A 24 7.94 3.03 13.19
C LEU A 24 8.09 2.37 11.81
N PHE A 25 7.60 3.01 10.74
CA PHE A 25 7.77 2.54 9.38
C PHE A 25 9.25 2.52 8.95
N LEU A 26 10.00 3.59 9.24
CA LEU A 26 11.44 3.66 8.95
C LEU A 26 12.22 2.62 9.75
N LEU A 27 11.87 2.43 11.03
CA LEU A 27 12.44 1.36 11.84
C LEU A 27 12.15 -0.02 11.23
N GLY A 28 10.90 -0.28 10.82
CA GLY A 28 10.54 -1.51 10.11
C GLY A 28 11.35 -1.70 8.83
N ARG A 29 11.55 -0.65 8.03
CA ARG A 29 12.40 -0.68 6.82
C ARG A 29 13.85 -1.02 7.14
N MET A 30 14.41 -0.46 8.22
CA MET A 30 15.78 -0.77 8.66
C MET A 30 15.91 -2.21 9.16
N LEU A 31 14.89 -2.73 9.85
CA LEU A 31 14.87 -4.09 10.37
C LEU A 31 14.58 -5.16 9.30
N TYR A 32 13.97 -4.78 8.17
CA TYR A 32 13.58 -5.72 7.12
C TYR A 32 14.75 -6.57 6.60
N ALA A 33 15.84 -5.94 6.18
CA ALA A 33 16.99 -6.64 5.61
C ALA A 33 17.65 -7.64 6.58
N PRO A 34 18.01 -7.25 7.83
CA PRO A 34 18.59 -8.21 8.78
C PRO A 34 17.60 -9.30 9.15
N LEU A 35 16.30 -8.98 9.32
CA LEU A 35 15.27 -9.98 9.62
C LEU A 35 15.14 -11.03 8.51
N VAL A 36 15.03 -10.59 7.26
CA VAL A 36 14.96 -11.50 6.10
C VAL A 36 16.22 -12.34 5.99
N HIS A 37 17.39 -11.76 6.26
CA HIS A 37 18.65 -12.49 6.23
C HIS A 37 18.68 -13.63 7.27
N VAL A 38 18.31 -13.34 8.52
CA VAL A 38 18.23 -14.34 9.60
C VAL A 38 17.22 -15.43 9.27
N LEU A 39 16.03 -15.06 8.78
CA LEU A 39 15.01 -16.06 8.41
C LEU A 39 15.46 -16.96 7.26
N ARG A 40 16.19 -16.42 6.27
CA ARG A 40 16.80 -17.24 5.21
C ARG A 40 17.84 -18.22 5.76
N GLN A 41 18.69 -17.78 6.69
CA GLN A 41 19.67 -18.66 7.34
C GLN A 41 18.99 -19.78 8.15
N ALA A 42 17.81 -19.50 8.71
CA ALA A 42 16.98 -20.49 9.40
C ALA A 42 16.23 -21.46 8.45
N GLY A 43 16.46 -21.37 7.14
CA GLY A 43 15.87 -22.26 6.14
C GLY A 43 14.47 -21.85 5.67
N VAL A 44 14.01 -20.63 5.97
CA VAL A 44 12.70 -20.15 5.52
C VAL A 44 12.74 -19.89 4.00
N PRO A 45 11.83 -20.48 3.21
CA PRO A 45 11.83 -20.31 1.76
C PRO A 45 11.47 -18.88 1.36
N ALA A 46 12.02 -18.41 0.23
CA ALA A 46 11.84 -17.03 -0.24
C ALA A 46 10.36 -16.62 -0.34
N ALA A 47 9.49 -17.51 -0.84
CA ALA A 47 8.06 -17.27 -0.96
C ALA A 47 7.40 -16.95 0.40
N ALA A 48 7.85 -17.56 1.50
CA ALA A 48 7.31 -17.29 2.83
C ALA A 48 7.81 -15.97 3.45
N LEU A 49 8.83 -15.34 2.86
CA LEU A 49 9.40 -14.07 3.33
C LEU A 49 8.75 -12.84 2.69
N GLU A 50 7.98 -13.03 1.62
CA GLU A 50 7.30 -11.96 0.89
C GLU A 50 6.36 -11.12 1.78
N PRO A 51 5.57 -11.73 2.69
CA PRO A 51 4.71 -10.97 3.60
C PRO A 51 5.44 -10.18 4.67
N VAL A 52 6.75 -10.34 4.86
CA VAL A 52 7.46 -9.70 5.98
C VAL A 52 7.29 -8.17 5.95
N ARG A 53 7.34 -7.53 4.78
CA ARG A 53 7.10 -6.08 4.64
C ARG A 53 5.67 -5.70 5.04
N LEU A 54 4.70 -6.48 4.58
CA LEU A 54 3.29 -6.32 4.92
C LEU A 54 3.08 -6.45 6.44
N VAL A 55 3.69 -7.45 7.07
CA VAL A 55 3.62 -7.65 8.52
C VAL A 55 4.23 -6.47 9.27
N LEU A 56 5.39 -5.96 8.85
CA LEU A 56 6.04 -4.83 9.52
C LEU A 56 5.20 -3.55 9.45
N VAL A 57 4.59 -3.23 8.30
CA VAL A 57 3.71 -2.05 8.19
C VAL A 57 2.40 -2.25 8.95
N LEU A 58 1.85 -3.47 8.98
CA LEU A 58 0.71 -3.83 9.81
C LEU A 58 1.02 -3.65 11.31
N LEU A 59 2.20 -4.03 11.76
CA LEU A 59 2.63 -3.85 13.16
C LEU A 59 2.81 -2.38 13.52
N ALA A 60 3.40 -1.57 12.63
CA ALA A 60 3.51 -0.11 12.83
C ALA A 60 2.13 0.54 12.94
N THR A 61 1.23 0.17 12.02
CA THR A 61 -0.17 0.58 11.99
C THR A 61 -0.92 0.17 13.25
N TRP A 62 -0.83 -1.10 13.62
CA TRP A 62 -1.48 -1.68 14.79
C TRP A 62 -1.01 -1.00 16.07
N THR A 63 0.30 -0.82 16.24
CA THR A 63 0.89 -0.08 17.38
C THR A 63 0.28 1.31 17.50
N CYS A 64 0.23 2.08 16.41
CA CYS A 64 -0.36 3.42 16.42
C CYS A 64 -1.85 3.41 16.78
N THR A 65 -2.64 2.50 16.20
CA THR A 65 -4.08 2.38 16.52
C THR A 65 -4.32 1.97 17.98
N ARG A 66 -3.53 1.02 18.50
CA ARG A 66 -3.60 0.57 19.89
C ARG A 66 -3.26 1.67 20.88
N LEU A 67 -2.19 2.43 20.63
CA LEU A 67 -1.81 3.58 21.47
C LEU A 67 -2.89 4.68 21.45
N ARG A 68 -3.70 4.75 20.40
CA ARG A 68 -4.84 5.67 20.29
C ARG A 68 -6.15 5.09 20.85
N GLY A 69 -6.17 3.83 21.27
CA GLY A 69 -7.40 3.16 21.70
C GLY A 69 -8.41 2.93 20.56
N GLU A 70 -7.95 2.94 19.31
CA GLU A 70 -8.80 2.75 18.13
C GLU A 70 -8.67 1.32 17.58
N PRO A 71 -9.75 0.74 17.02
CA PRO A 71 -9.66 -0.53 16.30
C PRO A 71 -9.00 -0.34 14.94
N LEU A 72 -8.43 -1.40 14.35
CA LEU A 72 -7.97 -1.41 12.95
C LEU A 72 -9.09 -1.06 11.95
N ALA A 73 -10.35 -1.25 12.35
CA ALA A 73 -11.50 -0.77 11.60
C ALA A 73 -11.51 0.76 11.38
N SER A 74 -10.79 1.55 12.19
CA SER A 74 -10.70 3.01 12.01
C SER A 74 -9.89 3.42 10.78
N ILE A 75 -9.08 2.50 10.24
CA ILE A 75 -8.20 2.77 9.08
C ILE A 75 -8.64 2.05 7.81
N GLY A 76 -9.91 1.64 7.72
CA GLY A 76 -10.49 1.00 6.54
C GLY A 76 -10.47 -0.53 6.55
N LEU A 77 -9.82 -1.18 7.52
CA LEU A 77 -9.86 -2.63 7.69
C LEU A 77 -11.15 -3.06 8.41
N ARG A 78 -12.26 -3.07 7.68
CA ARG A 78 -13.61 -3.36 8.21
C ARG A 78 -14.18 -4.63 7.57
N PRO A 79 -13.82 -5.85 8.03
CA PRO A 79 -14.33 -7.08 7.46
C PRO A 79 -15.87 -7.08 7.44
N GLY A 80 -16.45 -7.29 6.27
CA GLY A 80 -17.89 -7.28 6.07
C GLY A 80 -18.28 -7.38 4.61
N ARG A 81 -19.56 -7.63 4.33
CA ARG A 81 -20.07 -7.80 2.96
C ARG A 81 -19.81 -6.57 2.09
N ARG A 82 -20.04 -5.36 2.64
CA ARG A 82 -19.79 -4.10 1.93
C ARG A 82 -18.30 -3.92 1.61
N TRP A 83 -17.43 -4.17 2.58
CA TRP A 83 -15.98 -4.09 2.38
C TRP A 83 -15.51 -5.06 1.31
N LEU A 84 -16.02 -6.30 1.32
CA LEU A 84 -15.72 -7.27 0.27
C LEU A 84 -16.23 -6.80 -1.10
N ALA A 85 -17.43 -6.23 -1.16
CA ALA A 85 -17.97 -5.68 -2.41
C ALA A 85 -17.12 -4.52 -2.94
N GLU A 86 -16.68 -3.60 -2.07
CA GLU A 86 -15.80 -2.49 -2.43
C GLU A 86 -14.42 -2.99 -2.87
N PHE A 87 -13.86 -3.99 -2.19
CA PHE A 87 -12.60 -4.65 -2.58
C PHE A 87 -12.70 -5.30 -3.96
N VAL A 88 -13.76 -6.08 -4.21
CA VAL A 88 -13.99 -6.74 -5.50
C VAL A 88 -14.25 -5.70 -6.60
N ALA A 89 -15.08 -4.70 -6.34
CA ALA A 89 -15.37 -3.64 -7.31
C ALA A 89 -14.09 -2.85 -7.67
N GLY A 90 -13.27 -2.50 -6.67
CA GLY A 90 -11.98 -1.85 -6.89
C GLY A 90 -11.03 -2.73 -7.70
N GLY A 91 -10.95 -4.02 -7.39
CA GLY A 91 -10.14 -4.99 -8.13
C GLY A 91 -10.59 -5.11 -9.59
N LEU A 92 -11.90 -5.21 -9.85
CA LEU A 92 -12.45 -5.27 -11.21
C LEU A 92 -12.21 -3.97 -11.98
N LEU A 93 -12.35 -2.81 -11.33
CA LEU A 93 -12.04 -1.52 -11.95
C LEU A 93 -10.56 -1.41 -12.30
N GLY A 94 -9.66 -1.86 -11.42
CA GLY A 94 -8.23 -1.92 -11.68
C GLY A 94 -7.89 -2.85 -12.84
N MET A 95 -8.52 -4.02 -12.90
CA MET A 95 -8.37 -4.96 -14.02
C MET A 95 -8.84 -4.36 -15.34
N LEU A 96 -9.99 -3.69 -15.34
CA LEU A 96 -10.53 -3.00 -16.52
C LEU A 96 -9.58 -1.89 -16.98
N MET A 97 -9.08 -1.08 -16.04
CA MET A 97 -8.13 0.00 -16.33
C MET A 97 -6.83 -0.54 -16.93
N MET A 98 -6.23 -1.57 -16.34
CA MET A 98 -5.00 -2.18 -16.86
C MET A 98 -5.23 -2.82 -18.24
N THR A 99 -6.37 -3.47 -18.44
CA THR A 99 -6.75 -4.03 -19.74
C THR A 99 -6.88 -2.94 -20.80
N ALA A 100 -7.50 -1.81 -20.46
CA ALA A 100 -7.61 -0.67 -21.35
C ALA A 100 -6.23 -0.08 -21.70
N ILE A 101 -5.34 0.10 -20.71
CA ILE A 101 -3.98 0.59 -20.94
C ILE A 101 -3.21 -0.33 -21.89
N VAL A 102 -3.17 -1.64 -21.60
CA VAL A 102 -2.48 -2.61 -22.45
C VAL A 102 -3.10 -2.65 -23.85
N GLY A 103 -4.43 -2.59 -23.94
CA GLY A 103 -5.15 -2.54 -25.21
C GLY A 103 -4.75 -1.33 -26.06
N LEU A 104 -4.65 -0.15 -25.46
CA LEU A 104 -4.18 1.06 -26.15
C LEU A 104 -2.74 0.93 -26.64
N ILE A 105 -1.84 0.34 -25.84
CA ILE A 105 -0.43 0.10 -26.24
C ILE A 105 -0.37 -0.86 -27.43
N VAL A 106 -1.19 -1.92 -27.44
CA VAL A 106 -1.28 -2.86 -28.57
C VAL A 106 -1.83 -2.19 -29.82
N LEU A 107 -2.90 -1.40 -29.70
CA LEU A 107 -3.50 -0.67 -30.83
C LEU A 107 -2.55 0.37 -31.41
N ALA A 108 -1.71 1.00 -30.58
CA ALA A 108 -0.64 1.89 -31.02
C ALA A 108 0.55 1.14 -31.66
N GLY A 109 0.54 -0.19 -31.69
CA GLY A 109 1.63 -1.01 -32.21
C GLY A 109 2.85 -1.08 -31.29
N GLY A 110 2.74 -0.63 -30.03
CA GLY A 110 3.86 -0.57 -29.08
C GLY A 110 4.30 -1.94 -28.56
N VAL A 111 3.40 -2.92 -28.51
CA VAL A 111 3.70 -4.31 -28.11
C VAL A 111 2.85 -5.33 -28.88
N ARG A 112 3.32 -6.57 -28.96
CA ARG A 112 2.53 -7.72 -29.44
C ARG A 112 2.30 -8.69 -28.28
N LEU A 113 1.05 -9.06 -28.06
CA LEU A 113 0.70 -10.08 -27.07
C LEU A 113 0.94 -11.47 -27.66
N GLN A 114 1.73 -12.28 -26.97
CA GLN A 114 1.94 -13.68 -27.28
C GLN A 114 1.60 -14.49 -26.03
N LEU A 115 0.88 -15.60 -26.22
CA LEU A 115 0.65 -16.54 -25.13
C LEU A 115 1.93 -17.31 -24.87
N GLU A 116 2.37 -17.31 -23.62
CA GLU A 116 3.53 -18.09 -23.20
C GLU A 116 3.25 -19.60 -23.37
N PRO A 117 3.99 -20.32 -24.21
CA PRO A 117 3.81 -21.76 -24.41
C PRO A 117 3.99 -22.56 -23.12
N ALA A 118 4.87 -22.10 -22.22
CA ALA A 118 5.15 -22.72 -20.92
C ALA A 118 4.22 -22.23 -19.79
N ARG A 119 3.01 -21.74 -20.11
CA ARG A 119 2.03 -21.28 -19.11
C ARG A 119 1.79 -22.35 -18.03
N ASP A 120 2.07 -21.98 -16.80
CA ASP A 120 1.88 -22.84 -15.64
C ASP A 120 1.01 -22.11 -14.60
N ALA A 121 -0.04 -22.79 -14.14
CA ALA A 121 -0.92 -22.29 -13.09
C ALA A 121 -0.15 -22.01 -11.78
N ALA A 122 0.92 -22.77 -11.51
CA ALA A 122 1.76 -22.53 -10.34
C ALA A 122 2.53 -21.19 -10.44
N ILE A 123 3.06 -20.86 -11.62
CA ILE A 123 3.75 -19.59 -11.86
C ILE A 123 2.76 -18.42 -11.73
N LEU A 124 1.57 -18.54 -12.33
CA LEU A 124 0.51 -17.53 -12.22
C LEU A 124 0.04 -17.35 -10.77
N GLY A 125 -0.16 -18.45 -10.04
CA GLY A 125 -0.56 -18.42 -8.64
C GLY A 125 0.51 -17.76 -7.75
N HIS A 126 1.79 -18.06 -8.01
CA HIS A 126 2.89 -17.42 -7.29
C HIS A 126 2.96 -15.91 -7.59
N GLY A 127 2.87 -15.52 -8.85
CA GLY A 127 2.84 -14.10 -9.24
C GLY A 127 1.66 -13.36 -8.60
N ALA A 128 0.47 -13.94 -8.62
CA ALA A 128 -0.72 -13.36 -7.99
C ALA A 128 -0.53 -13.18 -6.47
N TYR A 129 0.08 -14.15 -5.79
CA TYR A 129 0.42 -14.04 -4.38
C TYR A 129 1.40 -12.90 -4.10
N LEU A 130 2.47 -12.77 -4.88
CA LEU A 130 3.44 -11.69 -4.75
C LEU A 130 2.78 -10.31 -4.89
N PHE A 131 2.02 -10.12 -5.98
CA PHE A 131 1.32 -8.86 -6.23
C PHE A 131 0.25 -8.56 -5.18
N LEU A 132 -0.43 -9.59 -4.65
CA LEU A 132 -1.37 -9.41 -3.55
C LEU A 132 -0.66 -8.90 -2.28
N CYS A 133 0.49 -9.47 -1.92
CA CYS A 133 1.26 -9.02 -0.76
C CYS A 133 1.72 -7.56 -0.93
N VAL A 134 2.20 -7.18 -2.13
CA VAL A 134 2.61 -5.81 -2.44
C VAL A 134 1.41 -4.87 -2.39
N ALA A 135 0.29 -5.21 -3.03
CA ALA A 135 -0.92 -4.39 -3.06
C ALA A 135 -1.47 -4.15 -1.65
N LEU A 136 -1.51 -5.18 -0.80
CA LEU A 136 -1.93 -5.02 0.60
C LEU A 136 -0.96 -4.13 1.38
N TYR A 137 0.35 -4.31 1.19
CA TYR A 137 1.36 -3.48 1.83
C TYR A 137 1.19 -1.99 1.46
N GLU A 138 1.01 -1.70 0.17
CA GLU A 138 0.81 -0.34 -0.33
C GLU A 138 -0.51 0.25 0.15
N GLU A 139 -1.61 -0.51 0.13
CA GLU A 139 -2.91 -0.07 0.64
C GLU A 139 -2.83 0.32 2.12
N ILE A 140 -2.18 -0.50 2.96
CA ILE A 140 -2.04 -0.20 4.38
C ILE A 140 -1.13 1.02 4.61
N LEU A 141 -0.04 1.14 3.85
CA LEU A 141 0.91 2.25 3.98
C LEU A 141 0.30 3.59 3.52
N PHE A 142 -0.38 3.60 2.37
CA PHE A 142 -0.84 4.82 1.69
C PHE A 142 -2.33 5.13 1.89
N ARG A 143 -3.17 4.18 2.30
CA ARG A 143 -4.62 4.41 2.54
C ARG A 143 -5.05 4.11 3.97
N GLY A 144 -4.20 3.40 4.73
CA GLY A 144 -4.40 3.11 6.13
C GLY A 144 -4.11 4.30 7.05
N PHE A 145 -3.30 4.08 8.09
CA PHE A 145 -3.15 5.04 9.19
C PHE A 145 -2.73 6.43 8.73
N LEU A 146 -1.69 6.52 7.89
CA LEU A 146 -1.13 7.79 7.43
C LEU A 146 -2.18 8.65 6.71
N PHE A 147 -2.96 8.05 5.81
CA PHE A 147 -4.01 8.75 5.08
C PHE A 147 -5.10 9.28 5.99
N GLN A 148 -5.61 8.45 6.92
CA GLN A 148 -6.64 8.90 7.85
C GLN A 148 -6.17 10.11 8.68
N ARG A 149 -4.91 10.11 9.15
CA ARG A 149 -4.36 11.27 9.90
C ARG A 149 -4.21 12.52 9.04
N LEU A 150 -3.81 12.38 7.78
CA LEU A 150 -3.74 13.51 6.84
C LEU A 150 -5.14 14.06 6.52
N VAL A 151 -6.14 13.19 6.36
CA VAL A 151 -7.54 13.60 6.16
C VAL A 151 -8.04 14.37 7.39
N ASP A 152 -7.82 13.84 8.60
CA ASP A 152 -8.24 14.49 9.84
C ASP A 152 -7.52 15.84 10.10
N GLY A 153 -6.27 15.98 9.65
CA GLY A 153 -5.45 17.16 9.89
C GLY A 153 -5.57 18.25 8.82
N ALA A 154 -5.68 17.85 7.55
CA ALA A 154 -5.55 18.73 6.38
C ALA A 154 -6.69 18.57 5.36
N GLY A 155 -7.58 17.60 5.54
CA GLY A 155 -8.68 17.33 4.62
C GLY A 155 -8.32 16.38 3.48
N VAL A 156 -9.35 15.85 2.83
CA VAL A 156 -9.24 14.74 1.87
C VAL A 156 -8.40 15.08 0.64
N TRP A 157 -8.54 16.28 0.08
CA TRP A 157 -7.81 16.68 -1.13
C TRP A 157 -6.31 16.80 -0.88
N ILE A 158 -5.92 17.44 0.22
CA ILE A 158 -4.51 17.57 0.59
C ILE A 158 -3.91 16.19 0.86
N ALA A 159 -4.62 15.34 1.60
CA ALA A 159 -4.19 13.97 1.86
C ALA A 159 -3.99 13.17 0.56
N GLN A 160 -4.96 13.23 -0.37
CA GLN A 160 -4.91 12.53 -1.64
C GLN A 160 -3.72 12.96 -2.50
N LEU A 161 -3.54 14.27 -2.69
CA LEU A 161 -2.46 14.81 -3.53
C LEU A 161 -1.10 14.54 -2.92
N THR A 162 -0.96 14.71 -1.60
CA THR A 162 0.30 14.45 -0.89
C THR A 162 0.73 13.00 -1.02
N LEU A 163 -0.19 12.06 -0.75
CA LEU A 163 0.15 10.64 -0.83
C LEU A 163 0.33 10.16 -2.27
N ALA A 164 -0.38 10.72 -3.24
CA ALA A 164 -0.13 10.45 -4.66
C ALA A 164 1.27 10.89 -5.08
N ALA A 165 1.71 12.09 -4.66
CA ALA A 165 3.05 12.57 -4.94
C ALA A 165 4.13 11.71 -4.26
N LEU A 166 3.93 11.33 -2.99
CA LEU A 166 4.85 10.45 -2.27
C LEU A 166 4.92 9.04 -2.90
N PHE A 167 3.79 8.51 -3.35
CA PHE A 167 3.73 7.25 -4.06
C PHE A 167 4.55 7.31 -5.36
N ALA A 168 4.32 8.33 -6.19
CA ALA A 168 5.06 8.54 -7.43
C ALA A 168 6.57 8.72 -7.18
N PHE A 169 6.94 9.52 -6.18
CA PHE A 169 8.34 9.73 -5.79
C PHE A 169 9.00 8.43 -5.31
N GLY A 170 8.29 7.61 -4.51
CA GLY A 170 8.80 6.32 -4.04
C GLY A 170 9.09 5.33 -5.16
N HIS A 171 8.44 5.50 -6.31
CA HIS A 171 8.64 4.66 -7.50
C HIS A 171 9.65 5.24 -8.49
N TRP A 172 10.07 6.51 -8.35
CA TRP A 172 10.91 7.20 -9.34
C TRP A 172 12.20 6.46 -9.72
N GLY A 173 12.78 5.72 -8.78
CA GLY A 173 13.99 4.91 -9.01
C GLY A 173 13.74 3.55 -9.68
N ASN A 174 12.49 3.22 -10.01
CA ASN A 174 12.16 1.96 -10.66
C ASN A 174 12.67 1.94 -12.11
N PRO A 175 13.21 0.81 -12.59
CA PRO A 175 13.63 0.67 -13.98
C PRO A 175 12.51 1.04 -14.95
N GLY A 176 12.84 1.82 -15.99
CA GLY A 176 11.88 2.23 -17.02
C GLY A 176 11.07 3.50 -16.71
N MET A 177 11.31 4.17 -15.57
CA MET A 177 10.66 5.46 -15.26
C MET A 177 11.32 6.70 -15.87
N HIS A 178 12.53 6.55 -16.39
CA HIS A 178 13.22 7.59 -17.17
C HIS A 178 12.82 7.36 -18.62
N GLY A 179 11.85 8.10 -19.15
CA GLY A 179 11.27 7.90 -20.49
C GLY A 179 12.27 8.10 -21.64
N GLY A 180 13.20 7.16 -21.81
CA GLY A 180 14.17 7.07 -22.91
C GLY A 180 13.84 5.98 -23.90
#